data_AF-A0A7Y7CMS1-F1
#
_entry.id   AF-A0A7Y7CMS1-F1
#
_cell.length_a   1.000
_cell.length_b   1.000
_cell.length_c   1.000
_cell.angle_alpha   90.00
_cell.angle_beta   90.00
_cell.angle_gamma   90.00
#
_symmetry.space_group_name_H-M   'P 1'
#
loop_
_entity.id
_entity.type
_entity.pdbx_description
1 polymer ?
#
loop_
_entity_poly.entity_id
_entity_poly.type
_entity_poly.pdbx_seq_one_letter_code
_entity_poly.pdbx_strand_id
1 'polypeptide(L)'
;MITDKATFAYLGDVFIAENHRGRGLGEWLMEVILAHPELQGLRRMMLATSDMHSLYTKFGFKAPEKPEILMEKLDPKIARVLYEEE
;
A
#
# COMPACT_ATOMS: atom_id res chain seq x y z
N MET A 1 1.51 2.22 7.13
CA MET A 1 2.31 3.20 6.35
C MET A 1 3.69 3.32 7.00
N ILE A 2 4.76 3.20 6.22
CA ILE A 2 6.14 3.41 6.67
C ILE A 2 6.72 4.54 5.82
N THR A 3 7.28 5.59 6.43
CA THR A 3 7.77 6.76 5.69
C THR A 3 8.94 7.44 6.40
N ASP A 4 9.83 8.04 5.62
CA ASP A 4 10.88 8.94 6.10
C ASP A 4 10.38 10.40 6.29
N LYS A 5 9.12 10.67 5.92
CA LYS A 5 8.48 12.00 5.92
C LYS A 5 9.19 13.07 5.08
N ALA A 6 10.11 12.67 4.21
CA ALA A 6 10.92 13.59 3.40
C ALA A 6 10.79 13.27 1.91
N THR A 7 10.94 12.01 1.53
CA THR A 7 11.00 11.61 0.11
C THR A 7 10.24 10.33 -0.22
N PHE A 8 10.01 9.45 0.74
CA PHE A 8 9.55 8.10 0.48
C PHE A 8 8.48 7.62 1.46
N ALA A 9 7.52 6.85 0.94
CA ALA A 9 6.55 6.11 1.72
C ALA A 9 6.27 4.72 1.13
N TYR A 10 6.04 3.74 2.00
CA TYR A 10 5.57 2.39 1.66
C TYR A 10 4.23 2.11 2.34
N LEU A 11 3.22 1.83 1.52
CA LEU A 11 1.89 1.40 1.94
C LEU A 11 1.82 -0.13 1.95
N GLY A 12 1.52 -0.69 3.11
CA GLY A 12 1.31 -2.11 3.34
C GLY A 12 0.15 -2.35 4.30
N ASP A 13 -0.23 -3.61 4.45
CA ASP A 13 -1.27 -4.10 5.38
C ASP A 13 -2.61 -3.35 5.29
N VAL A 14 -3.00 -2.97 4.07
CA VAL A 14 -4.32 -2.39 3.80
C VAL A 14 -5.34 -3.51 3.73
N PHE A 15 -6.24 -3.57 4.70
CA PHE A 15 -7.33 -4.54 4.70
C PHE A 15 -8.64 -3.90 5.16
N ILE A 16 -9.75 -4.45 4.66
CA ILE A 16 -11.11 -4.17 5.14
C ILE A 16 -11.69 -5.49 5.62
N ALA A 17 -12.18 -5.49 6.87
CA ALA A 17 -12.87 -6.64 7.46
C ALA A 17 -14.03 -7.11 6.55
N GLU A 18 -14.20 -8.41 6.41
CA GLU A 18 -15.07 -9.02 5.39
C GLU A 18 -16.50 -8.48 5.44
N ASN A 19 -17.07 -8.37 6.64
CA ASN A 19 -18.43 -7.86 6.89
C ASN A 19 -18.65 -6.39 6.49
N HIS A 20 -17.57 -5.66 6.20
CA HIS A 20 -17.58 -4.25 5.84
C HIS A 20 -17.16 -3.98 4.38
N ARG A 21 -16.83 -5.03 3.61
CA ARG A 21 -16.47 -4.90 2.18
C ARG A 21 -17.67 -4.48 1.33
N GLY A 22 -17.39 -3.98 0.12
CA GLY A 22 -18.42 -3.53 -0.83
C GLY A 22 -19.07 -2.19 -0.51
N ARG A 23 -18.60 -1.48 0.53
CA ARG A 23 -19.16 -0.20 1.00
C ARG A 23 -18.32 1.03 0.64
N GLY A 24 -17.39 0.91 -0.31
CA GLY A 24 -16.47 2.00 -0.68
C GLY A 24 -15.35 2.30 0.34
N LEU A 25 -15.24 1.52 1.43
CA LEU A 25 -14.27 1.80 2.50
C LEU A 25 -12.79 1.75 2.07
N GLY A 26 -12.46 0.96 1.06
CA GLY A 26 -11.10 0.94 0.51
C GLY A 26 -10.73 2.25 -0.18
N GLU A 27 -11.68 2.85 -0.90
CA GLU A 27 -11.49 4.16 -1.53
C GLU A 27 -11.40 5.26 -0.48
N TRP A 28 -12.34 5.27 0.47
CA TRP A 28 -12.33 6.20 1.61
C TRP A 28 -11.01 6.14 2.41
N LEU A 29 -10.52 4.94 2.71
CA LEU A 29 -9.26 4.77 3.43
C LEU A 29 -8.08 5.36 2.65
N MET A 30 -8.04 5.15 1.34
CA MET A 30 -7.00 5.73 0.48
C MET A 30 -7.10 7.26 0.42
N GLU A 31 -8.30 7.84 0.35
CA GLU A 31 -8.50 9.29 0.42
C GLU A 31 -7.93 9.87 1.72
N VAL A 32 -8.22 9.23 2.85
CA VAL A 32 -7.69 9.64 4.17
C VAL A 32 -6.18 9.55 4.23
N ILE A 33 -5.59 8.44 3.76
CA ILE A 33 -4.14 8.25 3.75
C ILE A 33 -3.47 9.34 2.88
N LEU A 34 -3.96 9.56 1.67
CA LEU A 34 -3.33 10.49 0.73
C LEU A 34 -3.54 11.96 1.11
N ALA A 35 -4.58 12.27 1.90
CA ALA A 35 -4.79 13.60 2.46
C ALA A 35 -3.93 13.88 3.70
N HIS A 36 -3.21 12.89 4.26
CA HIS A 36 -2.44 13.08 5.48
C HIS A 36 -1.34 14.15 5.29
N PRO A 37 -1.25 15.18 6.16
CA PRO A 37 -0.32 16.30 5.96
C PRO A 37 1.15 15.89 5.87
N GLU A 38 1.56 14.86 6.62
CA GLU A 38 2.95 14.37 6.61
C GLU A 38 3.30 13.52 5.37
N LEU A 39 2.32 13.21 4.51
CA LEU A 39 2.53 12.43 3.29
C LEU A 39 2.52 13.32 2.02
N GLN A 40 2.49 14.63 2.19
CA GLN A 40 2.53 15.58 1.08
C GLN A 40 3.96 15.81 0.60
N GLY A 41 4.13 16.07 -0.70
CA GLY A 41 5.43 16.40 -1.30
C GLY A 41 6.43 15.24 -1.40
N LEU A 42 6.02 14.01 -1.04
CA LEU A 42 6.87 12.82 -1.18
C LEU A 42 7.23 12.58 -2.64
N ARG A 43 8.51 12.32 -2.90
CA ARG A 43 9.02 11.98 -4.24
C ARG A 43 8.46 10.65 -4.74
N ARG A 44 8.24 9.68 -3.85
CA ARG A 44 7.80 8.33 -4.23
C ARG A 44 6.96 7.69 -3.12
N MET A 45 5.80 7.17 -3.50
CA MET A 45 5.00 6.26 -2.68
C MET A 45 4.96 4.89 -3.38
N MET A 46 5.18 3.81 -2.63
CA MET A 46 5.19 2.45 -3.16
C MET A 46 4.24 1.54 -2.39
N LEU A 47 3.77 0.50 -3.08
CA LEU A 47 3.01 -0.61 -2.52
C LEU A 47 3.22 -1.85 -3.40
N ALA A 48 2.89 -3.01 -2.85
CA ALA A 48 2.71 -4.24 -3.61
C ALA A 48 1.25 -4.69 -3.48
N THR A 49 0.63 -5.10 -4.59
CA THR A 49 -0.72 -5.65 -4.59
C THR A 49 -0.79 -6.81 -5.57
N SER A 50 -1.52 -7.87 -5.22
CA SER A 50 -1.74 -9.04 -6.08
C SER A 50 -2.91 -8.84 -7.06
N ASP A 51 -3.96 -8.17 -6.60
CA ASP A 51 -5.30 -8.23 -7.21
C ASP A 51 -6.03 -6.87 -7.23
N MET A 52 -5.64 -5.92 -6.38
CA MET A 52 -6.32 -4.64 -6.22
C MET A 52 -5.69 -3.48 -7.01
N HIS A 53 -4.99 -3.79 -8.11
CA HIS A 53 -4.36 -2.78 -8.98
C HIS A 53 -5.35 -1.68 -9.41
N SER A 54 -6.58 -2.04 -9.76
CA SER A 54 -7.62 -1.12 -10.23
C SER A 54 -8.09 -0.12 -9.17
N LEU A 55 -7.93 -0.43 -7.87
CA LEU A 55 -8.20 0.53 -6.80
C LEU A 55 -7.09 1.59 -6.78
N TYR A 56 -5.83 1.16 -6.74
CA TYR A 56 -4.70 2.09 -6.59
C TYR A 56 -4.48 2.98 -7.81
N THR A 57 -4.80 2.50 -9.02
CA THR A 57 -4.70 3.33 -10.24
C THR A 57 -5.63 4.53 -10.22
N LYS A 58 -6.78 4.46 -9.53
CA LYS A 58 -7.68 5.61 -9.31
C LYS A 58 -7.00 6.74 -8.54
N PHE A 59 -6.03 6.40 -7.70
CA PHE A 59 -5.26 7.34 -6.88
C PHE A 59 -3.91 7.71 -7.51
N GLY A 60 -3.72 7.45 -8.81
CA GLY A 60 -2.52 7.84 -9.53
C GLY A 60 -1.32 6.92 -9.33
N PHE A 61 -1.46 5.79 -8.63
CA PHE A 61 -0.44 4.75 -8.64
C PHE A 61 -0.32 4.15 -10.04
N LYS A 62 0.92 3.87 -10.42
CA LYS A 62 1.27 3.27 -11.71
C LYS A 62 2.28 2.16 -11.48
N ALA A 63 2.41 1.27 -12.46
CA ALA A 63 3.56 0.39 -12.50
C ALA A 63 4.86 1.22 -12.37
N PRO A 64 5.89 0.73 -11.66
CA PRO A 64 7.16 1.42 -11.58
C PRO A 64 7.70 1.73 -12.98
N GLU A 65 8.14 2.97 -13.19
CA GLU A 65 8.66 3.42 -14.50
C GLU A 65 9.93 2.64 -14.91
N LYS A 66 10.75 2.28 -13.92
CA LYS A 66 11.97 1.49 -14.06
C LYS A 66 11.88 0.28 -13.13
N PRO A 67 11.15 -0.78 -13.51
CA PRO A 67 11.02 -1.97 -12.65
C PRO A 67 12.36 -2.70 -12.47
N GLU A 68 13.29 -2.59 -13.42
CA GLU A 68 14.59 -3.25 -13.42
C GLU A 68 15.54 -2.78 -12.31
N ILE A 69 15.30 -1.61 -11.72
CA ILE A 69 16.09 -1.10 -10.59
C ILE A 69 15.48 -1.46 -9.23
N LEU A 70 14.29 -2.07 -9.21
CA LEU A 70 13.67 -2.52 -7.97
C LEU A 70 14.22 -3.89 -7.60
N MET A 71 14.60 -4.02 -6.34
CA MET A 71 15.08 -5.28 -5.77
C MET A 71 14.31 -5.53 -4.48
N GLU A 72 14.02 -6.79 -4.20
CA GLU A 72 13.41 -7.21 -2.94
C GLU A 72 14.18 -8.39 -2.34
N LYS A 73 14.08 -8.53 -1.02
CA LYS A 73 14.49 -9.74 -0.31
C LYS A 73 13.25 -10.33 0.35
N LEU A 74 12.61 -11.26 -0.35
CA LEU A 74 11.42 -11.95 0.12
C LEU A 74 11.79 -13.31 0.71
N ASP A 75 11.40 -13.55 1.96
CA ASP A 75 11.34 -14.90 2.52
C ASP A 75 9.87 -15.33 2.67
N PRO A 76 9.36 -16.20 1.77
CA PRO A 76 7.96 -16.60 1.77
C PRO A 76 7.57 -17.41 3.01
N LYS A 77 8.54 -17.91 3.80
CA LYS A 77 8.25 -18.69 5.00
C LYS A 77 7.84 -17.81 6.19
N ILE A 78 8.25 -16.55 6.21
CA ILE A 78 8.00 -15.63 7.35
C ILE A 78 6.55 -15.11 7.35
N ALA A 79 5.93 -14.96 6.19
CA ALA A 79 4.58 -14.36 6.08
C ALA A 79 3.47 -15.15 6.79
N ARG A 80 3.64 -16.47 7.01
CA ARG A 80 2.63 -17.31 7.67
C ARG A 80 2.58 -17.13 9.19
N VAL A 81 3.64 -16.61 9.80
CA VAL A 81 3.78 -16.58 11.27
C VAL A 81 2.93 -15.49 11.93
N LEU A 82 2.52 -14.45 11.20
CA LEU A 82 1.81 -13.29 11.78
C LEU A 82 0.29 -13.46 11.90
N TYR A 83 -0.28 -14.55 11.38
CA TYR A 83 -1.74 -14.77 11.36
C TYR A 83 -2.15 -16.14 11.94
N GLU A 84 -1.22 -16.87 12.58
CA GLU A 84 -1.51 -18.15 13.27
C GLU A 84 -1.72 -17.99 14.79
N GLU A 85 -1.81 -16.75 15.30
CA GLU A 85 -2.21 -16.47 16.69
C GLU A 85 -3.55 -15.70 16.75
N GLU A 86 -4.64 -16.32 16.28
CA GLU A 86 -6.03 -16.06 16.74
C GLU A 86 -6.85 -17.36 16.78
#